data_AF-A0A133UPV3-F1
#
_entry.id   AF-A0A133UPV3-F1
#
_cell.length_a   1.000
_cell.length_b   1.000
_cell.length_c   1.000
_cell.angle_alpha   90.00
_cell.angle_beta   90.00
_cell.angle_gamma   90.00
#
_symmetry.space_group_name_H-M   'P 1'
#
loop_
_entity.id
_entity.type
_entity.pdbx_description
1 polymer ?
#
loop_
_entity_poly.entity_id
_entity_poly.type
_entity_poly.pdbx_seq_one_letter_code
_entity_poly.pdbx_strand_id
1 'polypeptide(L)' 'MVGIAGTLGAIASLLLIFLLSGKEIADAGESGLSKVLGRNLNVAIIPLLITFTFIVLVNVVQVI' A
#
# COMPACT_ATOMS: atom_id res chain seq x y z
N MET A 1 5.77 -23.40 1.69
CA MET A 1 5.97 -22.01 1.23
C MET A 1 5.13 -20.97 1.98
N VAL A 2 4.38 -21.32 3.02
CA VAL A 2 3.49 -20.40 3.77
C VAL A 2 4.22 -19.21 4.41
N GLY A 3 5.47 -19.39 4.89
CA GLY A 3 6.22 -18.34 5.59
C GLY A 3 6.60 -17.13 4.74
N ILE A 4 6.88 -17.30 3.44
CA ILE A 4 7.29 -16.20 2.56
C ILE A 4 6.08 -15.33 2.20
N ALA A 5 4.94 -15.95 1.89
CA ALA A 5 3.71 -15.24 1.54
C ALA A 5 3.17 -14.42 2.72
N GLY A 6 3.17 -14.97 3.93
CA GLY A 6 2.78 -14.24 5.13
C GLY A 6 3.68 -13.05 5.44
N THR A 7 5.00 -13.21 5.27
CA THR A 7 5.97 -12.13 5.48
C THR A 7 5.82 -11.02 4.44
N LEU A 8 5.65 -11.37 3.16
CA LEU A 8 5.39 -10.40 2.08
C LEU A 8 4.07 -9.64 2.29
N GLY A 9 3.01 -10.33 2.72
CA GLY A 9 1.74 -9.70 3.08
C GLY A 9 1.89 -8.69 4.21
N ALA A 10 2.61 -9.05 5.28
CA ALA A 10 2.86 -8.15 6.41
C ALA A 10 3.67 -6.91 6.01
N ILE A 11 4.73 -7.09 5.21
CA ILE A 11 5.55 -5.98 4.70
C ILE A 11 4.71 -5.06 3.81
N ALA A 12 3.90 -5.62 2.90
CA ALA A 12 3.03 -4.86 2.04
C ALA A 12 1.99 -4.04 2.82
N SER A 13 1.40 -4.62 3.88
CA SER A 13 0.50 -3.89 4.78
C SER A 13 1.18 -2.70 5.46
N LEU A 14 2.38 -2.89 6.01
CA LEU A 14 3.13 -1.82 6.67
C LEU A 14 3.48 -0.69 5.69
N LEU A 15 3.93 -1.04 4.49
CA LEU A 15 4.21 -0.06 3.43
C LEU A 15 2.95 0.70 3.01
N LEU A 16 1.81 0.02 2.87
CA LEU A 16 0.54 0.66 2.55
C LEU A 16 0.13 1.66 3.64
N ILE A 17 0.21 1.27 4.91
CA ILE A 17 -0.10 2.16 6.05
C ILE A 17 0.82 3.38 6.02
N PHE A 18 2.12 3.19 5.81
CA PHE A 18 3.08 4.28 5.75
C PHE A 18 2.79 5.25 4.60
N LEU A 19 2.55 4.74 3.39
CA LEU A 19 2.26 5.55 2.21
C LEU A 19 0.92 6.28 2.33
N LEU A 20 -0.12 5.62 2.84
CA LEU A 20 -1.43 6.24 3.09
C LEU A 20 -1.33 7.33 4.14
N SER A 21 -0.60 7.10 5.24
CA SER A 21 -0.38 8.12 6.26
C SER A 21 0.34 9.34 5.69
N GLY A 22 1.38 9.13 4.87
CA GLY A 22 2.07 10.21 4.16
C GLY A 22 1.15 10.95 3.19
N LYS A 23 0.22 10.25 2.54
CA LYS A 23 -0.76 10.84 1.62
C LYS A 23 -1.74 11.73 2.37
N GLU A 24 -2.29 11.28 3.49
CA GLU A 24 -3.19 12.09 4.33
C GLU A 24 -2.51 13.37 4.81
N ILE A 25 -1.24 13.30 5.20
CA ILE A 25 -0.46 14.48 5.59
C ILE A 25 -0.22 15.41 4.39
N ALA A 26 0.07 14.85 3.22
CA ALA A 26 0.26 15.63 2.00
C ALA A 26 -1.04 16.28 1.51
N ASP A 27 -2.18 15.61 1.64
CA ASP A 27 -3.49 16.13 1.28
C ASP A 27 -3.96 17.22 2.26
N ALA A 28 -3.56 17.14 3.53
CA ALA A 28 -3.80 18.19 4.52
C ALA A 28 -2.96 19.47 4.30
N GLY A 29 -1.90 19.40 3.49
CA GLY A 29 -1.07 20.55 3.16
C GLY A 29 -1.64 21.34 1.97
N GLU A 30 -1.89 22.64 2.15
CA GLU A 30 -2.40 23.51 1.07
C GLU A 30 -1.33 23.95 0.05
N SER A 31 -0.06 23.57 0.25
CA SER A 31 1.04 24.00 -0.61
C SER A 31 1.09 23.25 -1.95
N GLY A 32 1.62 23.90 -3.00
CA GLY A 32 1.81 23.26 -4.31
C GLY A 32 2.72 22.02 -4.25
N LEU A 33 3.71 22.01 -3.35
CA LEU A 33 4.57 20.85 -3.11
C LEU A 33 3.80 19.69 -2.48
N SER A 34 2.91 19.97 -1.52
CA SER A 34 2.05 18.98 -0.87
C SER A 34 1.15 18.26 -1.89
N LYS A 35 0.59 19.01 -2.83
CA LYS A 35 -0.23 18.46 -3.93
C LYS A 35 0.54 17.53 -4.88
N VAL A 36 1.79 17.87 -5.19
CA VAL A 36 2.67 17.03 -6.03
C VAL A 36 3.08 15.76 -5.28
N LEU A 37 3.39 15.88 -3.98
CA LEU A 37 3.73 14.75 -3.13
C LEU A 37 2.57 13.76 -3.02
N GLY A 38 1.34 14.25 -2.77
CA GLY A 38 0.14 13.41 -2.74
C GLY A 38 -0.10 12.67 -4.07
N ARG A 39 0.13 13.33 -5.21
CA ARG A 39 0.03 12.68 -6.53
C ARG A 39 1.07 11.59 -6.73
N ASN A 40 2.32 11.81 -6.33
CA ASN A 40 3.37 10.78 -6.40
C ASN A 40 3.09 9.61 -5.47
N LEU A 41 2.56 9.87 -4.28
CA LEU A 41 2.15 8.83 -3.34
C LEU A 41 1.02 7.96 -3.92
N ASN A 42 0.05 8.55 -4.62
CA ASN A 42 -0.98 7.78 -5.33
C ASN A 42 -0.40 6.81 -6.37
N VAL A 43 0.62 7.23 -7.13
CA VAL A 43 1.30 6.37 -8.12
C VAL A 43 1.97 5.16 -7.47
N ALA A 44 2.46 5.30 -6.22
CA ALA A 44 3.03 4.19 -5.47
C ALA A 44 1.97 3.31 -4.76
N ILE A 45 0.92 3.93 -4.21
CA ILE A 45 -0.13 3.24 -3.44
C ILE A 45 -0.95 2.30 -4.33
N ILE A 46 -1.35 2.74 -5.53
CA ILE A 46 -2.20 1.94 -6.43
C ILE A 46 -1.60 0.57 -6.78
N PRO A 47 -0.38 0.46 -7.34
CA PRO A 47 0.22 -0.84 -7.66
C PRO A 47 0.49 -1.68 -6.40
N LEU A 48 0.80 -1.04 -5.27
CA LEU A 48 0.98 -1.74 -4.01
C LEU A 48 -0.33 -2.33 -3.47
N LEU A 49 -1.45 -1.61 -3.57
CA LEU A 49 -2.79 -2.09 -3.24
C LEU A 49 -3.20 -3.26 -4.13
N ILE A 50 -2.94 -3.18 -5.43
CA ILE A 50 -3.23 -4.27 -6.38
C ILE A 50 -2.43 -5.52 -5.99
N THR A 51 -1.12 -5.35 -5.73
CA THR A 51 -0.24 -6.46 -5.34
C THR A 51 -0.68 -7.08 -4.02
N PHE A 52 -0.98 -6.25 -3.02
CA PHE A 52 -1.47 -6.73 -1.73
C PHE A 52 -2.79 -7.49 -1.87
N THR A 53 -3.74 -6.94 -2.62
CA THR A 53 -5.04 -7.60 -2.89
C THR A 53 -4.84 -8.94 -3.58
N PHE A 54 -3.94 -9.02 -4.56
CA PHE A 54 -3.60 -10.27 -5.23
C PHE A 54 -3.01 -11.30 -4.26
N ILE A 55 -2.06 -10.90 -3.39
CA ILE A 55 -1.49 -11.77 -2.36
C ILE A 55 -2.59 -12.29 -1.44
N VAL A 56 -3.49 -11.42 -0.96
CA VAL A 56 -4.61 -11.80 -0.10
C VAL A 56 -5.53 -12.78 -0.82
N LEU A 57 -5.94 -12.50 -2.06
CA LEU A 57 -6.80 -13.40 -2.84
C LEU A 57 -6.19 -14.79 -3.01
N VAL A 58 -4.90 -14.87 -3.38
CA VAL A 58 -4.20 -16.15 -3.54
C VAL A 58 -4.12 -16.91 -2.21
N ASN A 59 -3.84 -16.22 -1.09
CA ASN A 59 -3.77 -16.87 0.22
C ASN A 59 -5.15 -17.29 0.75
N VAL A 60 -6.21 -16.49 0.52
CA VAL A 60 -7.58 -16.85 0.92
C VAL A 60 -8.07 -18.06 0.14
N VAL A 61 -7.83 -18.11 -1.17
CA VAL A 61 -8.17 -19.27 -2.01
C VAL A 61 -7.40 -20.53 -1.61
N GLN A 62 -6.19 -20.41 -1.05
CA GLN A 62 -5.45 -21.56 -0.52
C GLN A 62 -5.98 -22.09 0.81
N VAL A 63 -6.73 -21.27 1.56
CA VAL A 63 -7.26 -21.62 2.89
C VAL A 63 -8.67 -22.23 2.82
N ILE A 64 -9.43 -21.91 1.76
CA ILE A 64 -10.77 -22.47 1.47
C ILE A 64 -10.64 -23.76 0.66
#